data_AF-C6RGY6-F1
#
_entry.id   AF-C6RGY6-F1
#
_cell.length_a   1.000
_cell.length_b   1.000
_cell.length_c   1.000
_cell.angle_alpha   90.00
_cell.angle_beta   90.00
_cell.angle_gamma   90.00
#
_symmetry.space_group_name_H-M   'P 1'
#
loop_
_entity.id
_entity.type
_entity.pdbx_description
1 polymer ?
#
loop_
_entity_poly.entity_id
_entity_poly.type
_entity_poly.pdbx_seq_one_letter_code
_entity_poly.pdbx_strand_id
1 'polypeptide(L)'
;MGRAVREIKSEMVLIKQKGNFFADQSEKDLYVEILSSLTQKYDMEILGYILEPNSISLFLKSLNIPKIMQELNSTFIRNRNKARGYIQESDIKRYEIRDVFINEFEDVLAFLQQNGGYTFRSIDKNLSLAKKIEIQNFKKRTEMKIVALNSEVHNGVSYHQDALPNFPFAEIVASEAFFCEKDLPIVFTNDVVPKLLVLLGRNENLIIDKNYKGYVPAILQNYPFTLAKVEDKNILCIDEDAPQLKGKGEKLFKKNEEPSEFLQNTINAMQNYNAQLEATQKALEEIKKAGILINKELTVSDNDKKITLIKGFSVVSRKKLNELDDATLADFVRKGYVSLIDAHIRSLTNLENLAGRILENESKKENESK
;
A
#
# COMPACT_ATOMS: atom_id res chain seq x y z
N MET A 1 -24.31 -8.56 -18.43
CA MET A 1 -23.41 -7.61 -17.71
C MET A 1 -22.15 -8.36 -17.27
N GLY A 2 -21.10 -8.31 -18.09
CA GLY A 2 -19.78 -8.83 -17.71
C GLY A 2 -19.16 -7.90 -16.68
N ARG A 3 -18.87 -8.40 -15.48
CA ARG A 3 -18.18 -7.63 -14.43
C ARG A 3 -16.68 -7.63 -14.73
N ALA A 4 -16.04 -6.49 -14.48
CA ALA A 4 -14.59 -6.35 -14.56
C ALA A 4 -13.90 -7.47 -13.77
N VAL A 5 -13.03 -8.21 -14.45
CA VAL A 5 -12.12 -9.17 -13.82
C VAL A 5 -11.27 -8.38 -12.84
N ARG A 6 -11.27 -8.76 -11.56
CA ARG A 6 -10.38 -8.14 -10.58
C ARG A 6 -8.95 -8.43 -11.03
N GLU A 7 -8.22 -7.39 -11.42
CA GLU A 7 -6.84 -7.51 -11.87
C GLU A 7 -5.97 -7.92 -10.67
N ILE A 8 -5.25 -9.02 -10.82
CA ILE A 8 -4.35 -9.56 -9.80
C ILE A 8 -2.97 -8.96 -10.08
N LYS A 9 -2.44 -8.20 -9.12
CA LYS A 9 -1.24 -7.36 -9.34
C LYS A 9 0.03 -7.99 -8.76
N SER A 10 -0.09 -9.13 -8.08
CA SER A 10 1.03 -9.91 -7.57
C SER A 10 0.95 -11.34 -8.09
N GLU A 11 2.10 -11.98 -8.29
CA GLU A 11 2.15 -13.42 -8.52
C GLU A 11 1.67 -14.21 -7.29
N MET A 12 1.67 -13.60 -6.09
CA MET A 12 1.28 -14.24 -4.84
C MET A 12 0.00 -13.60 -4.27
N VAL A 13 -0.96 -14.43 -3.89
CA VAL A 13 -2.26 -13.99 -3.36
C VAL A 13 -2.68 -14.78 -2.14
N LEU A 14 -3.23 -14.08 -1.15
CA LEU A 14 -3.98 -14.69 -0.06
C LEU A 14 -5.46 -14.64 -0.41
N ILE A 15 -6.09 -15.79 -0.47
CA ILE A 15 -7.49 -15.99 -0.82
C ILE A 15 -8.24 -16.39 0.44
N LYS A 16 -9.41 -15.80 0.69
CA LYS A 16 -10.32 -16.26 1.75
C LYS A 16 -11.69 -16.52 1.18
N GLN A 17 -12.29 -17.63 1.57
CA GLN A 17 -13.62 -17.98 1.11
C GLN A 17 -14.43 -18.51 2.29
N LYS A 18 -15.64 -17.98 2.45
CA LYS A 18 -16.58 -18.39 3.49
C LYS A 18 -17.64 -19.32 2.90
N GLY A 19 -18.13 -20.23 3.71
CA GLY A 19 -19.23 -21.13 3.34
C GLY A 19 -19.11 -22.46 4.06
N ASN A 20 -20.13 -23.31 3.95
CA ASN A 20 -20.06 -24.66 4.51
C ASN A 20 -19.11 -25.52 3.65
N PHE A 21 -17.86 -25.70 4.09
CA PHE A 21 -16.83 -26.45 3.38
C PHE A 21 -16.75 -27.89 3.86
N PHE A 22 -16.48 -28.11 5.15
CA PHE A 22 -16.10 -29.42 5.68
C PHE A 22 -16.96 -29.83 6.87
N ALA A 23 -17.59 -31.00 6.79
CA ALA A 23 -18.25 -31.65 7.93
C ALA A 23 -17.29 -32.52 8.76
N ASP A 24 -16.26 -33.09 8.11
CA ASP A 24 -15.31 -34.01 8.73
C ASP A 24 -13.92 -33.90 8.08
N GLN A 25 -12.98 -34.72 8.56
CA GLN A 25 -11.60 -34.75 8.07
C GLN A 25 -11.49 -35.28 6.64
N SER A 26 -12.35 -36.21 6.22
CA SER A 26 -12.29 -36.80 4.87
C SER A 26 -12.58 -35.75 3.79
N GLU A 27 -13.46 -34.78 4.07
CA GLU A 27 -13.73 -33.67 3.16
C GLU A 27 -12.56 -32.68 3.10
N LYS A 28 -11.81 -32.51 4.19
CA LYS A 28 -10.57 -31.70 4.18
C LYS A 28 -9.50 -32.38 3.33
N ASP A 29 -9.33 -33.69 3.49
CA ASP A 29 -8.35 -34.48 2.73
C ASP A 29 -8.67 -34.45 1.23
N LEU A 30 -9.95 -34.61 0.88
CA LEU A 30 -10.44 -34.43 -0.50
C LEU A 30 -10.12 -33.04 -1.06
N TYR A 31 -10.27 -31.99 -0.25
CA TYR A 31 -9.97 -30.62 -0.68
C TYR A 31 -8.47 -30.44 -0.97
N VAL A 32 -7.61 -30.96 -0.09
CA VAL A 32 -6.14 -30.92 -0.27
C VAL A 32 -5.71 -31.75 -1.48
N GLU A 33 -6.33 -32.90 -1.72
CA GLU A 33 -6.08 -33.73 -2.91
C GLU A 33 -6.41 -32.97 -4.20
N ILE A 34 -7.60 -32.34 -4.27
CA ILE A 34 -7.99 -31.52 -5.42
C ILE A 34 -7.03 -30.34 -5.58
N LEU A 35 -6.72 -29.62 -4.51
CA LEU A 35 -5.80 -28.49 -4.55
C LEU A 35 -4.41 -28.89 -5.05
N SER A 36 -3.91 -30.05 -4.62
CA SER A 36 -2.64 -30.62 -5.06
C SER A 36 -2.69 -31.09 -6.52
N SER A 37 -3.82 -31.64 -6.99
CA SER A 37 -3.99 -32.00 -8.41
C SER A 37 -3.94 -30.79 -9.34
N LEU A 38 -4.37 -29.62 -8.87
CA LEU A 38 -4.38 -28.39 -9.66
C LEU A 38 -2.97 -27.84 -9.89
N THR A 39 -2.00 -28.11 -9.00
CA THR A 39 -0.59 -27.70 -9.21
C THR A 39 0.08 -28.46 -10.35
N GLN A 40 -0.43 -29.64 -10.71
CA GLN A 40 0.04 -30.40 -11.87
C GLN A 40 -0.55 -29.86 -13.18
N LYS A 41 -1.70 -29.19 -13.11
CA LYS A 41 -2.48 -28.73 -14.26
C LYS A 41 -2.25 -27.25 -14.60
N TYR A 42 -1.98 -26.45 -13.58
CA TYR A 42 -1.78 -25.01 -13.69
C TYR A 42 -0.39 -24.63 -13.18
N ASP A 43 0.18 -23.57 -13.75
CA ASP A 43 1.37 -22.93 -13.20
C ASP A 43 0.98 -22.22 -11.90
N MET A 44 1.05 -22.98 -10.80
CA MET A 44 0.69 -22.53 -9.46
C MET A 44 1.53 -23.23 -8.39
N GLU A 45 1.85 -22.48 -7.34
CA GLU A 45 2.48 -22.99 -6.12
C GLU A 45 1.53 -22.78 -4.93
N ILE A 46 1.41 -23.78 -4.06
CA ILE A 46 0.70 -23.65 -2.79
C ILE A 46 1.74 -23.25 -1.75
N LEU A 47 1.60 -22.07 -1.18
CA LEU A 47 2.54 -21.53 -0.17
C LEU A 47 2.06 -21.88 1.25
N GLY A 48 0.75 -21.93 1.45
CA GLY A 48 0.12 -22.43 2.67
C GLY A 48 -1.40 -22.33 2.63
N TYR A 49 -2.07 -22.88 3.65
CA TYR A 49 -3.52 -22.83 3.77
C TYR A 49 -4.02 -23.00 5.20
N ILE A 50 -5.24 -22.53 5.47
CA ILE A 50 -6.04 -22.85 6.67
C ILE A 50 -7.37 -23.43 6.19
N LEU A 51 -7.76 -24.59 6.74
CA LEU A 51 -9.01 -25.29 6.39
C LEU A 51 -9.90 -25.43 7.63
N GLU A 52 -10.91 -24.57 7.73
CA GLU A 52 -11.94 -24.59 8.78
C GLU A 52 -13.28 -25.08 8.23
N PRO A 53 -14.17 -25.63 9.07
CA PRO A 53 -15.48 -26.12 8.62
C PRO A 53 -16.27 -25.11 7.77
N ASN A 54 -16.22 -23.82 8.15
CA ASN A 54 -17.01 -22.74 7.54
C ASN A 54 -16.18 -21.72 6.75
N SER A 55 -14.87 -21.94 6.62
CA SER A 55 -13.99 -20.99 5.95
C SER A 55 -12.69 -21.64 5.49
N ILE A 56 -12.13 -21.11 4.41
CA ILE A 56 -10.78 -21.46 3.98
C ILE A 56 -9.95 -20.20 3.80
N SER A 57 -8.65 -20.33 4.00
CA SER A 57 -7.66 -19.37 3.54
C SER A 57 -6.59 -20.10 2.71
N LEU A 58 -6.31 -19.64 1.50
CA LEU A 58 -5.32 -20.25 0.60
C LEU A 58 -4.27 -19.19 0.26
N PHE A 59 -3.00 -19.47 0.50
CA PHE A 59 -1.90 -18.62 0.05
C PHE A 59 -1.25 -19.30 -1.15
N LEU A 60 -1.46 -18.72 -2.33
CA LEU A 60 -1.09 -19.31 -3.62
C LEU A 60 -0.19 -18.36 -4.39
N LYS A 61 0.73 -18.92 -5.18
CA LYS A 61 1.42 -18.20 -6.23
C LYS A 61 0.86 -18.63 -7.59
N SER A 62 0.20 -17.74 -8.35
CA SER A 62 -0.24 -18.02 -9.73
C SER A 62 -0.78 -16.76 -10.44
N LEU A 63 -0.67 -16.73 -11.76
CA LEU A 63 -1.28 -15.70 -12.62
C LEU A 63 -2.75 -15.98 -12.99
N ASN A 64 -3.30 -17.17 -12.67
CA ASN A 64 -4.63 -17.60 -13.15
C ASN A 64 -5.60 -18.02 -12.04
N ILE A 65 -5.65 -17.23 -10.97
CA ILE A 65 -6.49 -17.50 -9.79
C ILE A 65 -7.99 -17.70 -10.11
N PRO A 66 -8.63 -16.92 -11.01
CA PRO A 66 -10.06 -17.11 -11.28
C PRO A 66 -10.38 -18.52 -11.81
N LYS A 67 -9.56 -19.04 -12.73
CA LYS A 67 -9.75 -20.38 -13.30
C LYS A 67 -9.46 -21.47 -12.28
N ILE A 68 -8.40 -21.30 -11.49
CA ILE A 68 -8.04 -22.21 -10.40
C ILE A 68 -9.18 -22.30 -9.38
N MET A 69 -9.68 -21.16 -8.89
CA MET A 69 -10.76 -21.13 -7.89
C MET A 69 -12.09 -21.66 -8.44
N GLN A 70 -12.37 -21.43 -9.72
CA GLN A 70 -13.54 -22.01 -10.37
C GLN A 70 -13.47 -23.54 -10.42
N GLU A 71 -12.32 -24.09 -10.85
CA GLU A 71 -12.14 -25.53 -10.96
C GLU A 71 -12.07 -26.22 -9.60
N LEU A 72 -11.38 -25.61 -8.63
CA LEU A 72 -11.29 -26.07 -7.25
C LEU A 72 -12.68 -26.18 -6.63
N ASN A 73 -13.46 -25.09 -6.66
CA ASN A 73 -14.80 -25.09 -6.07
C ASN A 73 -15.75 -26.06 -6.77
N SER A 74 -15.77 -26.07 -8.11
CA SER A 74 -16.69 -26.95 -8.85
C SER A 74 -16.36 -28.43 -8.66
N THR A 75 -15.07 -28.79 -8.65
CA THR A 75 -14.62 -30.18 -8.43
C THR A 75 -14.90 -30.62 -7.00
N PHE A 76 -14.60 -29.76 -6.02
CA PHE A 76 -14.86 -30.05 -4.61
C PHE A 76 -16.36 -30.24 -4.34
N ILE A 77 -17.20 -29.30 -4.75
CA ILE A 77 -18.67 -29.39 -4.56
C ILE A 77 -19.21 -30.67 -5.19
N ARG A 78 -18.81 -30.97 -6.43
CA ARG A 78 -19.28 -32.17 -7.15
C ARG A 78 -18.88 -33.46 -6.41
N ASN A 79 -17.61 -33.59 -6.04
CA ASN A 79 -17.11 -34.80 -5.39
C ASN A 79 -17.68 -34.97 -3.97
N ARG A 80 -17.76 -33.88 -3.21
CA ARG A 80 -18.36 -33.86 -1.88
C ARG A 80 -19.84 -34.21 -1.92
N ASN A 81 -20.62 -33.59 -2.79
CA ASN A 81 -22.05 -33.87 -2.89
C ASN A 81 -22.29 -35.32 -3.33
N LYS A 82 -21.45 -35.88 -4.20
CA LYS A 82 -21.50 -37.30 -4.55
C LYS A 82 -21.26 -38.19 -3.32
N ALA A 83 -20.26 -37.88 -2.49
CA ALA A 83 -19.98 -38.61 -1.26
C ALA A 83 -21.13 -38.49 -0.24
N ARG A 84 -21.85 -37.36 -0.21
CA ARG A 84 -23.03 -37.11 0.63
C ARG A 84 -24.36 -37.64 0.06
N GLY A 85 -24.35 -38.41 -1.02
CA GLY A 85 -25.59 -38.94 -1.62
C GLY A 85 -26.44 -37.91 -2.38
N TYR A 86 -25.79 -36.91 -2.99
CA TYR A 86 -26.38 -35.85 -3.83
C TYR A 86 -27.25 -34.82 -3.11
N ILE A 87 -27.04 -34.60 -1.81
CA ILE A 87 -27.66 -33.49 -1.08
C ILE A 87 -27.07 -32.17 -1.60
N GLN A 88 -27.91 -31.30 -2.16
CA GLN A 88 -27.47 -30.02 -2.73
C GLN A 88 -27.33 -28.94 -1.66
N GLU A 89 -26.21 -28.95 -0.95
CA GLU A 89 -25.79 -27.82 -0.10
C GLU A 89 -24.67 -27.07 -0.81
N SER A 90 -24.96 -25.90 -1.41
CA SER A 90 -23.90 -25.00 -1.88
C SER A 90 -24.06 -23.61 -1.27
N ASP A 91 -23.58 -23.44 -0.04
CA ASP A 91 -23.41 -22.13 0.62
C ASP A 91 -21.97 -21.62 0.53
N ILE A 92 -21.19 -22.09 -0.45
CA ILE A 92 -19.86 -21.54 -0.70
C ILE A 92 -20.02 -20.16 -1.34
N LYS A 93 -19.65 -19.13 -0.59
CA LYS A 93 -19.72 -17.72 -1.01
C LYS A 93 -18.59 -17.41 -1.98
N ARG A 94 -18.63 -16.23 -2.59
CA ARG A 94 -17.52 -15.74 -3.41
C ARG A 94 -16.25 -15.61 -2.57
N TYR A 95 -15.13 -15.95 -3.16
CA TYR A 95 -13.83 -15.75 -2.53
C TYR A 95 -13.41 -14.27 -2.59
N GLU A 96 -12.65 -13.86 -1.59
CA GLU A 96 -11.97 -12.57 -1.48
C GLU A 96 -10.48 -12.81 -1.76
N ILE A 97 -9.87 -11.92 -2.54
CA ILE A 97 -8.43 -11.95 -2.85
C ILE A 97 -7.76 -10.75 -2.18
N ARG A 98 -6.56 -10.98 -1.64
CA ARG A 98 -5.57 -9.99 -1.25
C ARG A 98 -4.27 -10.29 -1.98
N ASP A 99 -3.74 -9.32 -2.73
CA ASP A 99 -2.39 -9.40 -3.28
C ASP A 99 -1.37 -9.41 -2.12
N VAL A 100 -0.37 -10.26 -2.24
CA VAL A 100 0.72 -10.39 -1.26
C VAL A 100 2.02 -10.04 -1.97
N PHE A 101 2.70 -9.01 -1.52
CA PHE A 101 3.99 -8.62 -2.08
C PHE A 101 5.15 -9.34 -1.39
N ILE A 102 6.33 -9.34 -2.02
CA ILE A 102 7.52 -10.07 -1.52
C ILE A 102 7.88 -9.68 -0.08
N ASN A 103 7.70 -8.41 0.29
CA ASN A 103 7.96 -7.90 1.63
C ASN A 103 6.96 -8.38 2.70
N GLU A 104 5.80 -8.92 2.30
CA GLU A 104 4.76 -9.44 3.19
C GLU A 104 4.74 -10.99 3.23
N PHE A 105 5.55 -11.64 2.40
CA PHE A 105 5.56 -13.10 2.24
C PHE A 105 5.71 -13.85 3.58
N GLU A 106 6.73 -13.50 4.37
CA GLU A 106 6.97 -14.12 5.67
C GLU A 106 5.89 -13.79 6.70
N ASP A 107 5.28 -12.60 6.60
CA ASP A 107 4.20 -12.20 7.49
C ASP A 107 2.96 -13.05 7.24
N VAL A 108 2.63 -13.32 5.97
CA VAL A 108 1.49 -14.16 5.63
C VAL A 108 1.73 -15.62 6.04
N LEU A 109 2.93 -16.14 5.84
CA LEU A 109 3.28 -17.50 6.30
C LEU A 109 3.21 -17.64 7.82
N ALA A 110 3.79 -16.70 8.57
CA ALA A 110 3.71 -16.66 10.02
C ALA A 110 2.25 -16.57 10.51
N PHE A 111 1.39 -15.87 9.77
CA PHE A 111 -0.03 -15.77 10.07
C PHE A 111 -0.72 -17.12 9.91
N LEU A 112 -0.48 -17.82 8.80
CA LEU A 112 -1.07 -19.14 8.59
C LEU A 112 -0.64 -20.12 9.69
N GLN A 113 0.66 -20.19 9.99
CA GLN A 113 1.21 -21.09 11.00
C GLN A 113 0.62 -20.83 12.40
N GLN A 114 0.51 -19.56 12.81
CA GLN A 114 -0.05 -19.20 14.12
C GLN A 114 -1.57 -19.42 14.24
N ASN A 115 -2.28 -19.58 13.12
CA ASN A 115 -3.71 -19.88 13.09
C ASN A 115 -3.98 -21.37 12.78
N GLY A 116 -3.00 -22.25 13.02
CA GLY A 116 -3.14 -23.69 12.83
C GLY A 116 -3.18 -24.12 11.36
N GLY A 117 -2.76 -23.25 10.45
CA GLY A 117 -2.63 -23.54 9.03
C GLY A 117 -1.37 -24.33 8.69
N TYR A 118 -1.39 -24.99 7.54
CA TYR A 118 -0.25 -25.65 6.96
C TYR A 118 0.57 -24.67 6.12
N THR A 119 1.88 -24.65 6.29
CA THR A 119 2.82 -23.87 5.46
C THR A 119 3.93 -24.78 4.95
N PHE A 120 4.35 -24.59 3.70
CA PHE A 120 5.45 -25.37 3.11
C PHE A 120 6.84 -24.94 3.62
N ARG A 121 6.92 -23.82 4.36
CA ARG A 121 8.10 -23.36 5.11
C ARG A 121 7.70 -23.05 6.56
N SER A 122 8.48 -23.55 7.51
CA SER A 122 8.37 -23.17 8.92
C SER A 122 9.05 -21.82 9.15
N ILE A 123 8.39 -20.90 9.84
CA ILE A 123 8.94 -19.56 10.14
C ILE A 123 8.79 -19.27 11.64
N ASP A 124 9.91 -19.00 12.32
CA ASP A 124 9.94 -18.52 13.72
C ASP A 124 9.73 -17.00 13.79
N LYS A 125 8.53 -16.56 13.40
CA LYS A 125 8.12 -15.15 13.48
C LYS A 125 6.81 -15.05 14.23
N ASN A 126 6.82 -14.39 15.38
CA ASN A 126 5.60 -14.06 16.13
C ASN A 126 4.98 -12.79 15.55
N LEU A 127 3.69 -12.83 15.25
CA LEU A 127 2.97 -11.69 14.70
C LEU A 127 2.19 -11.01 15.80
N SER A 128 2.27 -9.69 15.86
CA SER A 128 1.38 -8.89 16.71
C SER A 128 -0.08 -9.07 16.26
N LEU A 129 -1.03 -8.99 17.19
CA LEU A 129 -2.46 -9.09 16.87
C LEU A 129 -2.89 -8.02 15.85
N ALA A 130 -2.31 -6.83 15.89
CA ALA A 130 -2.55 -5.80 14.88
C ALA A 130 -2.12 -6.24 13.46
N LYS A 131 -1.00 -6.97 13.34
CA LYS A 131 -0.57 -7.54 12.06
C LYS A 131 -1.45 -8.73 11.65
N LYS A 132 -1.93 -9.54 12.61
CA LYS A 132 -2.95 -10.58 12.35
C LYS A 132 -4.25 -9.98 11.84
N ILE A 133 -4.76 -8.93 12.49
CA ILE A 133 -5.97 -8.20 12.09
C ILE A 133 -5.78 -7.54 10.73
N GLU A 134 -4.60 -6.98 10.45
CA GLU A 134 -4.26 -6.46 9.13
C GLU A 134 -4.32 -7.53 8.03
N ILE A 135 -3.74 -8.70 8.28
CA ILE A 135 -3.75 -9.82 7.34
C ILE A 135 -5.17 -10.39 7.19
N GLN A 136 -5.97 -10.40 8.27
CA GLN A 136 -7.36 -10.86 8.28
C GLN A 136 -8.33 -9.86 7.62
N ASN A 137 -8.00 -8.58 7.60
CA ASN A 137 -8.80 -7.56 6.97
C ASN A 137 -8.51 -7.54 5.46
N PHE A 138 -9.34 -8.26 4.69
CA PHE A 138 -9.37 -8.25 3.22
C PHE A 138 -9.74 -6.88 2.61
N LYS A 139 -9.92 -5.85 3.45
CA LYS A 139 -10.19 -4.45 3.09
C LYS A 139 -9.49 -3.47 4.05
N LYS A 140 -8.19 -3.62 4.29
CA LYS A 140 -7.38 -2.41 4.56
C LYS A 140 -7.20 -1.70 3.21
N ARG A 141 -7.36 -0.38 3.17
CA ARG A 141 -7.13 0.44 1.96
C ARG A 141 -5.68 0.30 1.49
N THR A 142 -5.39 -0.76 0.77
CA THR A 142 -4.18 -0.86 -0.05
C THR A 142 -4.49 -0.57 -1.52
N GLU A 143 -5.77 -0.57 -1.91
CA GLU A 143 -6.20 -0.26 -3.27
C GLU A 143 -7.06 1.01 -3.27
N MET A 144 -6.51 2.10 -3.78
CA MET A 144 -7.29 3.30 -4.12
C MET A 144 -8.15 2.98 -5.34
N LYS A 145 -9.44 3.31 -5.31
CA LYS A 145 -10.33 3.16 -6.46
C LYS A 145 -10.25 4.44 -7.30
N ILE A 146 -9.13 4.60 -8.00
CA ILE A 146 -8.87 5.77 -8.84
C ILE A 146 -9.69 5.66 -10.13
N VAL A 147 -10.61 6.59 -10.32
CA VAL A 147 -11.41 6.73 -11.54
C VAL A 147 -11.34 8.16 -12.06
N ALA A 148 -11.54 8.36 -13.36
CA ALA A 148 -11.66 9.69 -13.93
C ALA A 148 -12.88 10.41 -13.33
N LEU A 149 -12.68 11.66 -12.91
CA LEU A 149 -13.77 12.49 -12.43
C LEU A 149 -14.71 12.81 -13.60
N ASN A 150 -15.98 12.55 -13.39
CA ASN A 150 -17.04 12.68 -14.39
C ASN A 150 -18.24 13.40 -13.76
N SER A 151 -18.76 14.42 -14.44
CA SER A 151 -19.85 15.27 -13.94
C SER A 151 -21.16 14.51 -13.78
N GLU A 152 -21.51 13.59 -14.69
CA GLU A 152 -22.75 12.80 -14.62
C GLU A 152 -22.71 11.79 -13.47
N VAL A 153 -21.58 11.09 -13.32
CA VAL A 153 -21.40 10.04 -12.30
C VAL A 153 -21.24 10.65 -10.90
N HIS A 154 -20.54 11.78 -10.79
CA HIS A 154 -20.13 12.34 -9.50
C HIS A 154 -20.85 13.64 -9.11
N ASN A 155 -21.94 14.02 -9.80
CA ASN A 155 -22.74 15.22 -9.50
C ASN A 155 -23.20 15.28 -8.02
N GLY A 156 -23.52 14.13 -7.44
CA GLY A 156 -23.99 14.01 -6.06
C GLY A 156 -22.87 14.01 -5.00
N VAL A 157 -21.61 13.96 -5.41
CA VAL A 157 -20.47 13.80 -4.50
C VAL A 157 -20.11 15.14 -3.86
N SER A 158 -19.84 15.10 -2.55
CA SER A 158 -19.37 16.25 -1.76
C SER A 158 -18.05 15.91 -1.10
N TYR A 159 -17.17 16.88 -0.98
CA TYR A 159 -15.86 16.78 -0.34
C TYR A 159 -15.87 17.43 1.04
N HIS A 160 -15.27 16.77 2.03
CA HIS A 160 -14.99 17.36 3.34
C HIS A 160 -13.57 16.98 3.80
N GLN A 161 -12.89 17.92 4.46
CA GLN A 161 -11.48 17.78 4.86
C GLN A 161 -11.32 17.27 6.31
N ASP A 162 -12.33 16.63 6.90
CA ASP A 162 -12.30 16.24 8.32
C ASP A 162 -11.33 15.08 8.63
N ALA A 163 -10.73 14.48 7.60
CA ALA A 163 -9.80 13.37 7.73
C ALA A 163 -8.63 13.51 6.75
N LEU A 164 -7.41 13.30 7.24
CA LEU A 164 -6.23 13.08 6.41
C LEU A 164 -6.10 11.59 6.09
N PRO A 165 -5.54 11.23 4.91
CA PRO A 165 -5.32 9.83 4.61
C PRO A 165 -4.25 9.24 5.55
N ASN A 166 -4.47 8.00 5.98
CA ASN A 166 -3.61 7.30 6.93
C ASN A 166 -2.44 6.59 6.24
N PHE A 167 -1.66 7.32 5.43
CA PHE A 167 -0.54 6.77 4.68
C PHE A 167 0.77 6.85 5.48
N PRO A 168 1.62 5.80 5.47
CA PRO A 168 2.90 5.81 6.17
C PRO A 168 3.97 6.71 5.54
N PHE A 169 3.71 7.27 4.38
CA PHE A 169 4.58 8.22 3.68
C PHE A 169 3.75 9.11 2.75
N ALA A 170 4.33 10.22 2.32
CA ALA A 170 3.74 11.11 1.32
C ALA A 170 4.80 11.58 0.32
N GLU A 171 4.47 11.57 -0.97
CA GLU A 171 5.32 12.14 -2.01
C GLU A 171 5.25 13.67 -1.98
N ILE A 172 6.40 14.32 -1.95
CA ILE A 172 6.52 15.78 -1.92
C ILE A 172 7.28 16.27 -3.15
N VAL A 173 7.08 17.54 -3.50
CA VAL A 173 7.90 18.22 -4.50
C VAL A 173 9.07 18.97 -3.85
N ALA A 174 10.10 19.31 -4.63
CA ALA A 174 11.31 19.94 -4.11
C ALA A 174 11.06 21.26 -3.36
N SER A 175 10.05 22.04 -3.78
CA SER A 175 9.62 23.28 -3.14
C SER A 175 8.96 23.07 -1.77
N GLU A 176 8.46 21.87 -1.46
CA GLU A 176 7.90 21.52 -0.14
C GLU A 176 8.99 21.14 0.87
N ALA A 177 10.17 20.72 0.40
CA ALA A 177 11.22 20.14 1.24
C ALA A 177 11.62 21.08 2.40
N PHE A 178 11.73 22.38 2.14
CA PHE A 178 12.05 23.37 3.16
C PHE A 178 10.99 23.49 4.27
N PHE A 179 9.71 23.30 3.95
CA PHE A 179 8.64 23.34 4.94
C PHE A 179 8.54 22.03 5.74
N CYS A 180 8.94 20.92 5.13
CA CYS A 180 8.93 19.60 5.76
C CYS A 180 10.17 19.33 6.64
N GLU A 181 11.33 19.92 6.33
CA GLU A 181 12.63 19.52 6.90
C GLU A 181 12.69 19.55 8.43
N LYS A 182 11.91 20.43 9.06
CA LYS A 182 11.94 20.61 10.51
C LYS A 182 11.32 19.43 11.26
N ASP A 183 10.22 18.88 10.76
CA ASP A 183 9.38 17.95 11.52
C ASP A 183 9.23 16.58 10.85
N LEU A 184 9.54 16.46 9.55
CA LEU A 184 9.30 15.27 8.75
C LEU A 184 10.61 14.76 8.12
N PRO A 185 10.98 13.47 8.26
CA PRO A 185 12.13 12.91 7.58
C PRO A 185 11.88 12.86 6.07
N ILE A 186 12.73 13.52 5.30
CA ILE A 186 12.69 13.54 3.83
C ILE A 186 13.69 12.50 3.33
N VAL A 187 13.27 11.61 2.43
CA VAL A 187 14.10 10.55 1.85
C VAL A 187 13.85 10.40 0.36
N PHE A 188 14.75 9.70 -0.33
CA PHE A 188 14.59 9.36 -1.75
C PHE A 188 14.20 7.89 -1.89
N THR A 189 13.33 7.56 -2.84
CA THR A 189 13.08 6.14 -3.16
C THR A 189 14.26 5.53 -3.92
N ASN A 190 14.33 4.21 -3.92
CA ASN A 190 15.37 3.46 -4.64
C ASN A 190 14.98 3.10 -6.08
N ASP A 191 13.93 3.74 -6.62
CA ASP A 191 13.43 3.53 -7.97
C ASP A 191 14.45 3.97 -9.03
N VAL A 192 14.24 3.55 -10.29
CA VAL A 192 15.08 3.97 -11.44
C VAL A 192 15.15 5.49 -11.53
N VAL A 193 13.99 6.15 -11.45
CA VAL A 193 13.85 7.58 -11.22
C VAL A 193 13.38 7.76 -9.78
N PRO A 194 14.21 8.31 -8.87
CA PRO A 194 13.82 8.47 -7.49
C PRO A 194 12.61 9.39 -7.35
N LYS A 195 11.84 9.14 -6.31
CA LYS A 195 10.82 10.05 -5.78
C LYS A 195 11.30 10.66 -4.48
N LEU A 196 10.81 11.85 -4.16
CA LEU A 196 11.07 12.53 -2.90
C LEU A 196 9.89 12.27 -1.96
N LEU A 197 10.15 11.62 -0.82
CA LEU A 197 9.12 11.25 0.14
C LEU A 197 9.37 11.89 1.50
N VAL A 198 8.30 12.19 2.22
CA VAL A 198 8.33 12.28 3.69
C VAL A 198 7.88 10.96 4.31
N LEU A 199 8.56 10.53 5.36
CA LEU A 199 8.17 9.35 6.14
C LEU A 199 7.25 9.77 7.29
N LEU A 200 6.11 9.10 7.44
CA LEU A 200 5.08 9.37 8.45
C LEU A 200 4.89 8.21 9.42
N GLY A 201 5.33 7.00 9.07
CA GLY A 201 5.30 5.81 9.90
C GLY A 201 5.68 4.56 9.11
N ARG A 202 5.45 3.40 9.72
CA ARG A 202 5.76 2.10 9.08
C ARG A 202 4.60 1.57 8.25
N ASN A 203 3.41 1.49 8.88
CA ASN A 203 2.20 0.94 8.26
C ASN A 203 1.08 1.98 8.15
N GLU A 204 1.19 3.07 8.91
CA GLU A 204 0.18 4.11 9.01
C GLU A 204 0.85 5.45 9.34
N ASN A 205 0.11 6.55 9.23
CA ASN A 205 0.59 7.88 9.61
C ASN A 205 0.61 8.00 11.14
N LEU A 206 1.79 8.32 11.71
CA LEU A 206 2.01 8.50 13.15
C LEU A 206 2.44 9.93 13.52
N ILE A 207 2.51 10.84 12.54
CA ILE A 207 3.00 12.21 12.74
C ILE A 207 1.88 13.23 12.52
N ILE A 208 1.24 13.20 11.36
CA ILE A 208 0.30 14.23 10.93
C ILE A 208 -1.11 13.81 11.32
N ASP A 209 -1.61 14.38 12.41
CA ASP A 209 -2.98 14.26 12.88
C ASP A 209 -3.74 15.60 12.80
N LYS A 210 -4.96 15.64 13.34
CA LYS A 210 -5.81 16.84 13.37
C LYS A 210 -5.21 18.02 14.18
N ASN A 211 -4.27 17.75 15.08
CA ASN A 211 -3.64 18.74 15.95
C ASN A 211 -2.23 19.12 15.45
N TYR A 212 -1.77 18.52 14.35
CA TYR A 212 -0.46 18.78 13.78
C TYR A 212 -0.36 20.24 13.32
N LYS A 213 0.67 20.94 13.81
CA LYS A 213 0.90 22.37 13.55
C LYS A 213 1.98 22.63 12.50
N GLY A 214 2.64 21.58 12.02
CA GLY A 214 3.67 21.67 10.99
C GLY A 214 3.06 21.72 9.59
N TYR A 215 3.93 21.70 8.58
CA TYR A 215 3.51 21.69 7.18
C TYR A 215 2.90 20.33 6.79
N VAL A 216 1.70 20.34 6.22
CA VAL A 216 1.06 19.14 5.67
C VAL A 216 1.36 19.06 4.18
N PRO A 217 2.02 17.99 3.67
CA PRO A 217 2.24 17.80 2.24
C PRO A 217 0.99 18.00 1.38
N ALA A 218 1.15 18.66 0.24
CA ALA A 218 0.08 18.97 -0.71
C ALA A 218 -0.67 17.71 -1.17
N ILE A 219 0.02 16.58 -1.34
CA ILE A 219 -0.63 15.32 -1.73
C ILE A 219 -1.60 14.78 -0.66
N LEU A 220 -1.35 15.08 0.62
CA LEU A 220 -2.25 14.71 1.71
C LEU A 220 -3.43 15.67 1.81
N GLN A 221 -3.19 16.97 1.58
CA GLN A 221 -4.24 17.99 1.59
C GLN A 221 -5.24 17.79 0.44
N ASN A 222 -4.72 17.47 -0.75
CA ASN A 222 -5.53 17.32 -1.96
C ASN A 222 -6.08 15.91 -2.13
N TYR A 223 -5.80 14.96 -1.23
CA TYR A 223 -6.47 13.66 -1.28
C TYR A 223 -7.99 13.86 -1.08
N PRO A 224 -8.85 13.30 -1.96
CA PRO A 224 -8.61 12.14 -2.81
C PRO A 224 -8.35 12.41 -4.30
N PHE A 225 -8.02 13.64 -4.66
CA PHE A 225 -7.80 14.04 -6.04
C PHE A 225 -6.39 13.69 -6.51
N THR A 226 -6.27 13.20 -7.75
CA THR A 226 -4.99 12.94 -8.42
C THR A 226 -5.09 13.26 -9.91
N LEU A 227 -3.96 13.52 -10.58
CA LEU A 227 -3.94 13.70 -12.04
C LEU A 227 -3.38 12.44 -12.69
N ALA A 228 -4.10 11.92 -13.68
CA ALA A 228 -3.60 10.90 -14.59
C ALA A 228 -3.27 11.54 -15.94
N LYS A 229 -2.13 11.17 -16.53
CA LYS A 229 -1.76 11.60 -17.88
C LYS A 229 -2.28 10.58 -18.90
N VAL A 230 -3.16 11.01 -19.81
CA VAL A 230 -3.71 10.21 -20.90
C VAL A 230 -3.55 10.99 -22.19
N GLU A 231 -2.79 10.47 -23.16
CA GLU A 231 -2.57 11.10 -24.47
C GLU A 231 -2.17 12.59 -24.36
N ASP A 232 -1.20 12.89 -23.50
CA ASP A 232 -0.71 14.24 -23.18
C ASP A 232 -1.73 15.22 -22.54
N LYS A 233 -2.90 14.73 -22.14
CA LYS A 233 -3.86 15.47 -21.34
C LYS A 233 -3.84 15.01 -19.88
N ASN A 234 -3.86 15.98 -18.97
CA ASN A 234 -4.05 15.71 -17.55
C ASN A 234 -5.54 15.56 -17.28
N ILE A 235 -5.95 14.37 -16.85
CA ILE A 235 -7.31 14.05 -16.44
C ILE A 235 -7.34 14.05 -14.91
N LEU A 236 -8.27 14.81 -14.34
CA LEU A 236 -8.53 14.75 -12.91
C LEU A 236 -9.22 13.44 -12.57
N CYS A 237 -8.63 12.70 -11.64
CA CYS A 237 -9.14 11.46 -11.10
C CYS A 237 -9.42 11.61 -9.61
N ILE A 238 -10.29 10.76 -9.10
CA ILE A 238 -10.62 10.68 -7.67
C ILE A 238 -10.51 9.24 -7.17
N ASP A 239 -10.10 9.07 -5.91
CA ASP A 239 -10.34 7.83 -5.18
C ASP A 239 -11.79 7.81 -4.68
N GLU A 240 -12.69 7.14 -5.41
CA GLU A 240 -14.13 7.07 -5.07
C GLU A 240 -14.40 6.50 -3.69
N ASP A 241 -13.50 5.64 -3.19
CA ASP A 241 -13.72 5.01 -1.90
C ASP A 241 -13.37 5.95 -0.74
N ALA A 242 -12.62 7.04 -0.98
CA ALA A 242 -12.12 8.02 -0.01
C ALA A 242 -13.13 8.47 1.05
N PRO A 243 -12.76 8.52 2.35
CA PRO A 243 -13.69 8.94 3.39
C PRO A 243 -14.11 10.40 3.21
N GLN A 244 -13.26 11.25 2.65
CA GLN A 244 -13.52 12.66 2.35
C GLN A 244 -14.67 12.87 1.36
N LEU A 245 -15.08 11.82 0.63
CA LEU A 245 -16.22 11.88 -0.29
C LEU A 245 -17.52 11.37 0.33
N LYS A 246 -17.49 10.95 1.60
CA LYS A 246 -18.62 10.32 2.30
C LYS A 246 -19.23 11.28 3.32
N GLY A 247 -20.30 11.95 2.92
CA GLY A 247 -21.10 12.73 3.85
C GLY A 247 -21.48 14.08 3.28
N LYS A 248 -21.68 15.05 4.17
CA LYS A 248 -21.97 16.43 3.81
C LYS A 248 -20.66 17.20 3.70
N GLY A 249 -20.55 18.04 2.68
CA GLY A 249 -19.36 18.85 2.43
C GLY A 249 -19.58 19.80 1.26
N GLU A 250 -18.49 20.31 0.70
CA GLU A 250 -18.51 21.16 -0.48
C GLU A 250 -18.80 20.31 -1.72
N LYS A 251 -19.80 20.71 -2.51
CA LYS A 251 -20.15 19.97 -3.74
C LYS A 251 -19.06 20.12 -4.79
N LEU A 252 -18.75 19.03 -5.49
CA LEU A 252 -17.80 19.06 -6.60
C LEU A 252 -18.39 19.73 -7.85
N PHE A 253 -19.68 19.54 -8.07
CA PHE A 253 -20.40 20.09 -9.22
C PHE A 253 -21.59 20.95 -8.77
N LYS A 254 -21.91 21.95 -9.59
CA LYS A 254 -23.11 22.76 -9.48
C LYS A 254 -24.32 21.97 -10.03
N LYS A 255 -25.54 22.49 -9.82
CA LYS A 255 -26.78 21.85 -10.32
C LYS A 255 -26.82 21.67 -11.84
N ASN A 256 -26.10 22.52 -12.58
CA ASN A 256 -25.96 22.48 -14.05
C ASN A 256 -24.75 21.66 -14.51
N GLU A 257 -24.19 20.79 -13.65
CA GLU A 257 -23.05 19.91 -13.94
C GLU A 257 -21.72 20.62 -14.23
N GLU A 258 -21.67 21.95 -14.12
CA GLU A 258 -20.42 22.71 -14.13
C GLU A 258 -19.60 22.46 -12.84
N PRO A 259 -18.26 22.45 -12.93
CA PRO A 259 -17.40 22.44 -11.75
C PRO A 259 -17.75 23.55 -10.75
N SER A 260 -17.77 23.22 -9.46
CA SER A 260 -17.86 24.22 -8.40
C SER A 260 -16.58 25.05 -8.31
N GLU A 261 -16.62 26.19 -7.61
CA GLU A 261 -15.43 27.01 -7.35
C GLU A 261 -14.36 26.21 -6.61
N PHE A 262 -14.77 25.38 -5.65
CA PHE A 262 -13.89 24.43 -4.96
C PHE A 262 -13.19 23.49 -5.93
N LEU A 263 -13.94 22.86 -6.85
CA LEU A 263 -13.37 21.92 -7.81
C LEU A 263 -12.42 22.61 -8.79
N GLN A 264 -12.75 23.83 -9.24
CA GLN A 264 -11.85 24.63 -10.09
C GLN A 264 -10.53 24.96 -9.38
N ASN A 265 -10.61 25.38 -8.12
CA ASN A 265 -9.43 25.65 -7.30
C ASN A 265 -8.58 24.38 -7.09
N THR A 266 -9.24 23.24 -6.88
CA THR A 266 -8.60 21.92 -6.76
C THR A 266 -7.87 21.52 -8.03
N ILE A 267 -8.51 21.68 -9.19
CA ILE A 267 -7.90 21.41 -10.50
C ILE A 267 -6.62 22.24 -10.66
N ASN A 268 -6.69 23.54 -10.38
CA ASN A 268 -5.54 24.44 -10.48
C ASN A 268 -4.41 24.03 -9.53
N ALA A 269 -4.74 23.69 -8.27
CA ALA A 269 -3.76 23.21 -7.29
C ALA A 269 -3.07 21.92 -7.76
N MET A 270 -3.83 20.97 -8.28
CA MET A 270 -3.30 19.70 -8.78
C MET A 270 -2.42 19.87 -10.01
N GLN A 271 -2.77 20.77 -10.94
CA GLN A 271 -1.95 21.10 -12.11
C GLN A 271 -0.62 21.72 -11.68
N ASN A 272 -0.65 22.67 -10.74
CA ASN A 272 0.55 23.30 -10.19
C ASN A 272 1.45 22.30 -9.45
N TYR A 273 0.85 21.37 -8.71
CA TYR A 273 1.60 20.29 -8.05
C TYR A 273 2.26 19.36 -9.07
N ASN A 274 1.55 18.93 -10.10
CA ASN A 274 2.09 18.03 -11.13
C ASN A 274 3.24 18.68 -11.92
N ALA A 275 3.15 19.97 -12.25
CA ALA A 275 4.25 20.68 -12.92
C ALA A 275 5.52 20.73 -12.04
N GLN A 276 5.35 20.95 -10.73
CA GLN A 276 6.46 20.91 -9.76
C GLN A 276 7.00 19.50 -9.57
N LEU A 277 6.15 18.48 -9.65
CA LEU A 277 6.56 17.08 -9.58
C LEU A 277 7.45 16.69 -10.77
N GLU A 278 7.08 17.09 -11.99
CA GLU A 278 7.91 16.87 -13.18
C GLU A 278 9.27 17.57 -13.07
N ALA A 279 9.31 18.81 -12.59
CA ALA A 279 10.57 19.53 -12.35
C ALA A 279 11.41 18.85 -11.26
N THR A 280 10.77 18.35 -10.20
CA THR A 280 11.41 17.60 -9.11
C THR A 280 12.03 16.31 -9.66
N GLN A 281 11.30 15.52 -10.45
CA GLN A 281 11.81 14.28 -11.04
C GLN A 281 13.10 14.50 -11.84
N LYS A 282 13.16 15.56 -12.66
CA LYS A 282 14.39 15.92 -13.39
C LYS A 282 15.57 16.21 -12.45
N ALA A 283 15.34 16.96 -11.38
CA ALA A 283 16.37 17.21 -10.37
C ALA A 283 16.84 15.93 -9.68
N LEU A 284 15.92 15.04 -9.33
CA LEU A 284 16.22 13.76 -8.68
C LEU A 284 17.01 12.81 -9.59
N GLU A 285 16.74 12.80 -10.90
CA GLU A 285 17.53 12.06 -11.86
C GLU A 285 18.98 12.54 -11.91
N GLU A 286 19.20 13.86 -11.93
CA GLU A 286 20.54 14.44 -11.93
C GLU A 286 21.30 14.17 -10.62
N ILE A 287 20.62 14.32 -9.48
CA ILE A 287 21.16 13.97 -8.16
C ILE A 287 21.56 12.49 -8.10
N LYS A 288 20.72 11.60 -8.65
CA LYS A 288 21.05 10.17 -8.72
C LYS A 288 22.24 9.91 -9.63
N LYS A 289 22.31 10.55 -10.80
CA LYS A 289 23.42 10.42 -11.76
C LYS A 289 24.75 10.87 -11.16
N ALA A 290 24.74 11.87 -10.27
CA ALA A 290 25.93 12.29 -9.52
C ALA A 290 26.43 11.23 -8.51
N GLY A 291 25.69 10.14 -8.28
CA GLY A 291 26.15 8.99 -7.50
C GLY A 291 26.24 9.21 -5.99
N ILE A 292 25.70 10.32 -5.49
CA ILE A 292 25.77 10.74 -4.08
C ILE A 292 24.75 10.05 -3.17
N LEU A 293 23.74 9.39 -3.75
CA LEU A 293 22.73 8.64 -2.98
C LEU A 293 23.29 7.29 -2.51
N ILE A 294 22.99 6.94 -1.27
CA ILE A 294 23.30 5.64 -0.67
C ILE A 294 22.05 5.03 -0.05
N ASN A 295 21.86 3.73 -0.24
CA ASN A 295 20.75 3.00 0.37
C ASN A 295 20.86 3.07 1.90
N LYS A 296 19.72 3.29 2.56
CA LYS A 296 19.63 3.37 4.00
C LYS A 296 18.41 2.60 4.50
N GLU A 297 18.52 2.15 5.74
CA GLU A 297 17.43 1.53 6.48
C GLU A 297 17.29 2.26 7.81
N LEU A 298 16.05 2.42 8.27
CA LEU A 298 15.77 2.88 9.61
C LEU A 298 15.77 1.66 10.53
N THR A 299 16.75 1.59 11.41
CA THR A 299 16.94 0.46 12.31
C THR A 299 17.10 0.93 13.74
N VAL A 300 16.58 0.14 14.68
CA VAL A 300 16.74 0.35 16.12
C VAL A 300 17.40 -0.88 16.74
N SER A 301 18.11 -0.67 17.84
CA SER A 301 18.67 -1.77 18.63
C SER A 301 17.72 -2.06 19.80
N ASP A 302 17.28 -3.31 19.91
CA ASP A 302 16.48 -3.81 21.01
C ASP A 302 17.12 -5.09 21.56
N ASN A 303 17.56 -5.06 22.81
CA ASN A 303 18.21 -6.20 23.49
C ASN A 303 19.31 -6.88 22.63
N ASP A 304 20.25 -6.07 22.12
CA ASP A 304 21.34 -6.49 21.23
C ASP A 304 20.92 -7.08 19.86
N LYS A 305 19.63 -7.02 19.53
CA LYS A 305 19.10 -7.36 18.21
C LYS A 305 18.79 -6.09 17.41
N LYS A 306 19.29 -6.04 16.18
CA LYS A 306 19.00 -4.97 15.24
C LYS A 306 17.65 -5.22 14.57
N ILE A 307 16.66 -4.39 14.85
CA ILE A 307 15.33 -4.44 14.23
C ILE A 307 15.27 -3.40 13.11
N THR A 308 14.85 -3.82 11.93
CA THR A 308 14.62 -2.92 10.80
C THR A 308 13.17 -2.45 10.79
N LEU A 309 12.96 -1.15 10.95
CA LEU A 309 11.62 -0.53 10.97
C LEU A 309 11.16 -0.16 9.56
N ILE A 310 12.03 0.50 8.78
CA ILE A 310 11.75 0.96 7.40
C ILE A 310 12.95 0.64 6.51
N LYS A 311 12.68 0.13 5.30
CA LYS A 311 13.68 -0.16 4.26
C LYS A 311 13.25 0.43 2.93
N GLY A 312 14.12 0.39 1.92
CA GLY A 312 13.76 0.74 0.53
C GLY A 312 13.89 2.23 0.20
N PHE A 313 14.66 2.99 0.98
CA PHE A 313 14.97 4.38 0.69
C PHE A 313 16.48 4.63 0.63
N SER A 314 16.85 5.80 0.13
CA SER A 314 18.21 6.29 0.06
C SER A 314 18.32 7.70 0.63
N VAL A 315 19.55 8.05 1.01
CA VAL A 315 19.91 9.36 1.57
C VAL A 315 21.18 9.88 0.89
N VAL A 316 21.39 11.19 0.90
CA VAL A 316 22.63 11.79 0.39
C VAL A 316 23.79 11.46 1.34
N SER A 317 24.86 10.91 0.79
CA SER A 317 26.14 10.77 1.49
C SER A 317 26.89 12.10 1.45
N ARG A 318 27.08 12.74 2.62
CA ARG A 318 27.88 13.96 2.73
C ARG A 318 29.32 13.78 2.25
N LYS A 319 29.89 12.59 2.45
CA LYS A 319 31.22 12.24 1.92
C LYS A 319 31.22 12.31 0.39
N LYS A 320 30.32 11.59 -0.28
CA LYS A 320 30.25 11.58 -1.75
C LYS A 320 29.89 12.95 -2.33
N LEU A 321 29.03 13.70 -1.65
CA LEU A 321 28.69 15.08 -2.04
C LEU A 321 29.94 15.98 -2.05
N ASN A 322 30.79 15.88 -1.03
CA ASN A 322 32.02 16.66 -0.93
C ASN A 322 33.11 16.18 -1.91
N GLU A 323 32.99 14.97 -2.45
CA GLU A 323 33.91 14.38 -3.44
C GLU A 323 33.51 14.70 -4.89
N LEU A 324 32.36 15.35 -5.11
CA LEU A 324 31.96 15.83 -6.43
C LEU A 324 32.95 16.87 -6.96
N ASP A 325 33.15 16.90 -8.27
CA ASP A 325 33.99 17.91 -8.91
C ASP A 325 33.35 19.30 -8.88
N ASP A 326 34.18 20.33 -8.98
CA ASP A 326 33.76 21.73 -8.89
C ASP A 326 32.72 22.11 -9.95
N ALA A 327 32.76 21.51 -11.14
CA ALA A 327 31.82 21.83 -12.21
C ALA A 327 30.42 21.28 -11.86
N THR A 328 30.34 20.04 -11.37
CA THR A 328 29.09 19.44 -10.89
C THR A 328 28.53 20.21 -9.69
N LEU A 329 29.37 20.57 -8.71
CA LEU A 329 28.94 21.38 -7.56
C LEU A 329 28.41 22.75 -7.98
N ALA A 330 29.11 23.45 -8.87
CA ALA A 330 28.67 24.74 -9.38
C ALA A 330 27.36 24.65 -10.17
N ASP A 331 27.17 23.57 -10.94
CA ASP A 331 25.91 23.30 -11.64
C ASP A 331 24.75 23.05 -10.65
N PHE A 332 24.98 22.25 -9.61
CA PHE A 332 23.99 21.99 -8.55
C PHE A 332 23.58 23.27 -7.81
N VAL A 333 24.52 24.17 -7.55
CA VAL A 333 24.22 25.49 -6.97
C VAL A 333 23.35 26.32 -7.91
N ARG A 334 23.73 26.44 -9.19
CA ARG A 334 23.00 27.24 -10.18
C ARG A 334 21.58 26.72 -10.44
N LYS A 335 21.41 25.40 -10.40
CA LYS A 335 20.10 24.73 -10.54
C LYS A 335 19.28 24.69 -9.25
N GLY A 336 19.86 25.12 -8.12
CA GLY A 336 19.18 25.16 -6.83
C GLY A 336 19.07 23.80 -6.11
N TYR A 337 19.77 22.77 -6.56
CA TYR A 337 19.70 21.42 -5.98
C TYR A 337 20.29 21.35 -4.57
N VAL A 338 21.25 22.22 -4.27
CA VAL A 338 21.87 22.30 -2.94
C VAL A 338 20.84 22.58 -1.85
N SER A 339 19.85 23.44 -2.11
CA SER A 339 18.80 23.74 -1.14
C SER A 339 17.94 22.51 -0.81
N LEU A 340 17.61 21.70 -1.81
CA LEU A 340 16.89 20.44 -1.63
C LEU A 340 17.75 19.42 -0.86
N ILE A 341 19.02 19.28 -1.24
CA ILE A 341 19.97 18.35 -0.59
C ILE A 341 20.13 18.71 0.89
N ASP A 342 20.28 20.00 1.19
CA ASP A 342 20.43 20.49 2.55
C ASP A 342 19.16 20.28 3.39
N ALA A 343 17.98 20.54 2.81
CA ALA A 343 16.70 20.25 3.47
C ALA A 343 16.56 18.76 3.79
N HIS A 344 16.91 17.89 2.84
CA HIS A 344 16.98 16.46 3.06
C HIS A 344 17.93 16.12 4.22
N ILE A 345 19.18 16.59 4.20
CA ILE A 345 20.17 16.27 5.24
C ILE A 345 19.70 16.73 6.62
N ARG A 346 19.18 17.96 6.73
CA ARG A 346 18.63 18.49 8.00
C ARG A 346 17.48 17.64 8.51
N SER A 347 16.59 17.20 7.62
CA SER A 347 15.43 16.39 7.98
C SER A 347 15.77 15.01 8.56
N LEU A 348 16.98 14.49 8.31
CA LEU A 348 17.38 13.16 8.78
C LEU A 348 17.44 13.07 10.31
N THR A 349 17.56 14.20 11.02
CA THR A 349 17.46 14.21 12.50
C THR A 349 16.10 13.75 13.00
N ASN A 350 15.06 13.83 12.16
CA ASN A 350 13.70 13.41 12.51
C ASN A 350 13.50 11.88 12.44
N LEU A 351 14.46 11.13 11.88
CA LEU A 351 14.36 9.66 11.80
C LEU A 351 14.30 9.00 13.17
N GLU A 352 15.03 9.52 14.16
CA GLU A 352 15.02 8.99 15.53
C GLU A 352 13.66 9.19 16.20
N ASN A 353 13.07 10.38 16.06
CA ASN A 353 11.71 10.67 16.55
C ASN A 353 10.67 9.74 15.89
N LEU A 354 10.76 9.54 14.57
CA LEU A 354 9.89 8.62 13.86
C LEU A 354 10.04 7.17 14.35
N ALA A 355 11.28 6.72 14.57
CA ALA A 355 11.53 5.39 15.12
C ALA A 355 10.88 5.21 16.50
N GLY A 356 11.00 6.20 17.39
CA GLY A 356 10.34 6.18 18.71
C GLY A 356 8.82 6.06 18.59
N ARG A 357 8.20 6.84 17.71
CA ARG A 357 6.74 6.77 17.45
C ARG A 357 6.29 5.41 16.93
N ILE A 358 7.07 4.79 16.05
CA ILE A 358 6.77 3.45 15.53
C ILE A 358 6.78 2.42 16.67
N LEU A 359 7.83 2.43 17.51
CA LEU A 359 7.96 1.50 18.64
C LEU A 359 6.87 1.68 19.70
N GLU A 360 6.53 2.93 20.04
CA GLU A 360 5.44 3.23 20.96
C GLU A 360 4.10 2.71 20.43
N ASN A 361 3.83 2.90 19.13
CA ASN A 361 2.59 2.44 18.50
C ASN A 361 2.51 0.91 18.45
N GLU A 362 3.61 0.23 18.14
CA GLU A 362 3.68 -1.24 18.17
C GLU A 362 3.45 -1.76 19.60
N SER A 363 4.06 -1.13 20.62
CA SER A 363 3.87 -1.49 22.03
C SER A 363 2.43 -1.29 22.52
N LYS A 364 1.79 -0.17 22.17
CA LYS A 364 0.37 0.10 22.49
C LYS A 364 -0.54 -0.96 21.91
N LYS A 365 -0.34 -1.31 20.65
CA LYS A 365 -1.11 -2.36 19.97
C LYS A 365 -0.93 -3.72 20.62
N GLU A 366 0.26 -4.07 21.10
CA GLU A 366 0.47 -5.32 21.83
C GLU A 366 -0.23 -5.36 23.18
N ASN A 367 -0.30 -4.24 23.90
CA ASN A 367 -0.99 -4.14 25.18
C ASN A 367 -2.51 -4.14 25.06
N GLU A 368 -3.08 -3.55 24.00
CA GLU A 368 -4.52 -3.60 23.71
C GLU A 368 -4.99 -4.99 23.23
N SER A 369 -4.04 -5.87 22.92
CA SER A 369 -4.25 -7.21 22.39
C SER A 369 -4.10 -8.31 23.45
N LYS A 370 -3.72 -7.94 24.67
CA LYS A 370 -3.67 -8.79 25.86
C LYS A 370 -4.86 -8.49 26.74
#